data_AF-L2GE26-F1
#
_entry.id   AF-L2GE26-F1
#
_cell.length_a   1.000
_cell.length_b   1.000
_cell.length_c   1.000
_cell.angle_alpha   90.00
_cell.angle_beta   90.00
_cell.angle_gamma   90.00
#
_symmetry.space_group_name_H-M   'P 1'
#
loop_
_entity.id
_entity.type
_entity.pdbx_description
1 polymer ?
#
loop_
_entity_poly.entity_id
_entity_poly.type
_entity_poly.pdbx_seq_one_letter_code
_entity_poly.pdbx_strand_id
1 'polypeptide(L)'
;MDSCLYYPKQSVASHANTGCRAFVYINLLYYHCVLMLNREYFPFLPKPHAEPQGPTDPPLLEAEAPPRYWENSAKELFEAAAHVATILRDALEWGMTMMTPVPGFCGFSACYLNLYAVHFPNMTAGCSPKAKEHLDMGLAYLKEFRKAWDLGEGWIQTIQNASTLFEQVNSNVDRYRHRSRLDFEVLHQSAHEFRTVDRSEQHMAMIHGAEQGDTQSINVGEDNNDALRDSEDLENFDPVALLGDQALWPTWYSTPLENELFGSVTVQIP
;
A
#
# COMPACT_ATOMS: atom_id res chain seq x y z
N MET A 1 4.64 18.71 15.56
CA MET A 1 5.08 17.85 16.67
C MET A 1 6.18 18.58 17.43
N ASP A 2 6.18 18.54 18.77
CA ASP A 2 7.26 19.14 19.57
C ASP A 2 8.61 18.49 19.19
N SER A 3 9.68 19.29 19.12
CA SER A 3 11.02 18.82 18.76
C SER A 3 11.58 17.77 19.75
N CYS A 4 11.07 17.72 20.98
CA CYS A 4 11.43 16.72 21.98
C CYS A 4 10.69 15.38 21.82
N LEU A 5 9.68 15.30 20.95
CA LEU A 5 8.88 14.08 20.71
C LEU A 5 9.01 13.55 19.29
N TYR A 6 9.93 14.12 18.49
CA TYR A 6 10.09 13.83 17.08
C TYR A 6 11.36 13.01 16.81
N TYR A 7 11.18 11.79 16.31
CA TYR A 7 12.25 11.03 15.66
C TYR A 7 12.54 11.63 14.28
N PRO A 8 13.77 11.56 13.72
CA PRO A 8 15.03 11.10 14.32
C PRO A 8 15.74 12.17 15.17
N LYS A 9 15.15 13.35 15.41
CA LYS A 9 15.79 14.39 16.24
C LYS A 9 16.06 13.92 17.66
N GLN A 10 15.18 13.07 18.19
CA GLN A 10 15.40 12.31 19.42
C GLN A 10 15.50 10.82 19.09
N SER A 11 16.37 10.11 19.81
CA SER A 11 16.51 8.66 19.69
C SER A 11 15.54 7.94 20.63
N VAL A 12 15.19 6.69 20.30
CA VAL A 12 14.41 5.82 21.20
C VAL A 12 15.13 5.68 22.57
N ALA A 13 16.46 5.55 22.54
CA ALA A 13 17.31 5.46 23.73
C ALA A 13 17.19 6.70 24.65
N SER A 14 17.05 7.89 24.08
CA SER A 14 16.95 9.16 24.84
C SER A 14 15.74 9.18 25.79
N HIS A 15 14.72 8.35 25.53
CA HIS A 15 13.49 8.28 26.31
C HIS A 15 13.42 7.04 27.23
N ALA A 16 14.49 6.27 27.37
CA ALA A 16 14.52 4.98 28.07
C ALA A 16 14.00 5.03 29.53
N ASN A 17 14.23 6.14 30.25
CA ASN A 17 13.93 6.22 31.68
C ASN A 17 12.50 6.69 32.02
N THR A 18 11.77 7.34 31.11
CA THR A 18 10.33 7.66 31.27
C THR A 18 9.71 8.03 29.91
N GLY A 19 8.59 7.39 29.54
CA GLY A 19 7.82 7.76 28.35
C GLY A 19 8.29 7.15 27.01
N CYS A 20 9.31 6.28 27.01
CA CYS A 20 9.82 5.63 25.79
C CYS A 20 8.72 4.97 24.94
N ARG A 21 7.80 4.23 25.57
CA ARG A 21 6.67 3.60 24.85
C ARG A 21 5.76 4.63 24.18
N ALA A 22 5.43 5.72 24.86
CA ALA A 22 4.60 6.78 24.29
C ALA A 22 5.31 7.49 23.14
N PHE A 23 6.62 7.73 23.27
CA PHE A 23 7.47 8.25 22.20
C PHE A 23 7.48 7.33 20.98
N VAL A 24 7.62 6.02 21.18
CA VAL A 24 7.56 5.04 20.09
C VAL A 24 6.17 5.07 19.44
N TYR A 25 5.09 4.94 20.20
CA TYR A 25 3.73 4.93 19.65
C TYR A 25 3.39 6.20 18.86
N ILE A 26 3.72 7.38 19.38
CA ILE A 26 3.37 8.64 18.70
C ILE A 26 4.14 8.81 17.38
N ASN A 27 5.41 8.37 17.33
CA ASN A 27 6.19 8.40 16.10
C ASN A 27 5.74 7.32 15.12
N LEU A 28 5.41 6.11 15.59
CA LEU A 28 4.84 5.06 14.73
C LEU A 28 3.53 5.51 14.09
N LEU A 29 2.61 6.09 14.86
CA LEU A 29 1.35 6.62 14.34
C LEU A 29 1.59 7.78 13.36
N TYR A 30 2.47 8.73 13.71
CA TYR A 30 2.82 9.84 12.83
C TYR A 30 3.32 9.34 11.47
N TYR A 31 4.34 8.47 11.47
CA TYR A 31 4.88 7.95 10.23
C TYR A 31 3.90 7.07 9.49
N HIS A 32 3.10 6.26 10.18
CA HIS A 32 2.08 5.45 9.53
C HIS A 32 1.05 6.31 8.78
N CYS A 33 0.64 7.45 9.33
CA CYS A 33 -0.19 8.42 8.62
C CYS A 33 0.51 8.96 7.36
N VAL A 34 1.82 9.25 7.44
CA VAL A 34 2.63 9.66 6.28
C VAL A 34 2.67 8.55 5.22
N LEU A 35 2.81 7.29 5.62
CA LEU A 35 2.79 6.15 4.71
C LEU A 35 1.44 6.06 3.98
N MET A 36 0.34 6.11 4.72
CA MET A 36 -1.00 5.96 4.15
C MET A 36 -1.36 7.11 3.22
N LEU A 37 -1.00 8.35 3.57
CA LEU A 37 -1.26 9.53 2.75
C LEU A 37 -0.50 9.51 1.42
N ASN A 38 0.77 9.12 1.44
CA ASN A 38 1.59 9.18 0.23
C ASN A 38 1.41 7.93 -0.64
N ARG A 39 1.22 6.74 -0.07
CA ARG A 39 1.13 5.47 -0.82
C ARG A 39 -0.01 5.46 -1.84
N GLU A 40 -1.13 6.11 -1.56
CA GLU A 40 -2.29 6.14 -2.48
C GLU A 40 -1.94 6.71 -3.86
N TYR A 41 -0.92 7.58 -3.93
CA TYR A 41 -0.51 8.21 -5.17
C TYR A 41 0.64 7.48 -5.90
N PHE A 42 1.20 6.43 -5.30
CA PHE A 42 2.25 5.63 -5.95
C PHE A 42 1.64 4.44 -6.68
N PRO A 43 2.07 4.16 -7.93
CA PRO A 43 1.58 3.02 -8.68
C PRO A 43 1.95 1.71 -7.98
N PHE A 44 1.02 0.77 -7.94
CA PHE A 44 1.30 -0.59 -7.43
C PHE A 44 2.38 -1.28 -8.28
N LEU A 45 2.29 -1.14 -9.60
CA LEU A 45 3.31 -1.54 -10.56
C LEU A 45 3.76 -0.30 -11.36
N PRO A 46 4.97 0.22 -11.10
CA PRO A 46 5.46 1.36 -11.87
C PRO A 46 5.78 0.93 -13.30
N LYS A 47 5.60 1.87 -14.24
CA LYS A 47 6.07 1.66 -15.62
C LYS A 47 7.59 1.51 -15.62
N PRO A 48 8.15 0.78 -16.61
CA PRO A 48 9.59 0.59 -16.68
C PRO A 48 10.30 1.94 -16.75
N HIS A 49 11.33 2.13 -15.92
CA HIS A 49 12.10 3.38 -15.82
C HIS A 49 11.29 4.60 -15.36
N ALA A 50 10.10 4.41 -14.81
CA ALA A 50 9.33 5.51 -14.24
C ALA A 50 10.05 6.12 -13.04
N GLU A 51 9.89 7.44 -12.95
CA GLU A 51 10.23 8.24 -11.78
C GLU A 51 8.96 8.46 -10.94
N PRO A 52 9.06 8.98 -9.71
CA PRO A 52 7.90 9.28 -8.89
C PRO A 52 6.90 10.13 -9.66
N GLN A 53 5.69 9.62 -9.77
CA GLN A 53 4.56 10.30 -10.38
C GLN A 53 3.30 9.86 -9.66
N GLY A 54 2.27 10.67 -9.79
CA GLY A 54 0.98 10.44 -9.17
C GLY A 54 0.26 9.20 -9.68
N PRO A 55 -1.02 9.06 -9.32
CA PRO A 55 -1.79 7.86 -9.63
C PRO A 55 -1.77 7.66 -11.15
N THR A 56 -1.20 6.54 -11.58
CA THR A 56 -1.12 6.17 -13.00
C THR A 56 -2.34 5.40 -13.47
N ASP A 57 -3.11 4.89 -12.51
CA ASP A 57 -4.33 4.13 -12.70
C ASP A 57 -5.52 4.98 -12.21
N PRO A 58 -6.71 4.88 -12.84
CA PRO A 58 -7.89 5.61 -12.39
C PRO A 58 -8.24 5.33 -10.91
N PRO A 59 -8.80 6.31 -10.16
CA PRO A 59 -9.08 7.68 -10.59
C PRO A 59 -7.81 8.54 -10.66
N LEU A 60 -7.67 9.31 -11.75
CA LEU A 60 -6.56 10.24 -11.94
C LEU A 60 -6.85 11.58 -11.25
N LEU A 61 -5.80 12.32 -10.91
CA LEU A 61 -5.94 13.68 -10.40
C LEU A 61 -6.29 14.64 -11.54
N GLU A 62 -7.29 15.49 -11.32
CA GLU A 62 -7.70 16.52 -12.29
C GLU A 62 -6.70 17.68 -12.36
N ALA A 63 -6.02 17.98 -11.25
CA ALA A 63 -5.06 19.05 -11.13
C ALA A 63 -3.63 18.56 -11.39
N GLU A 64 -2.84 19.38 -12.08
CA GLU A 64 -1.41 19.15 -12.22
C GLU A 64 -0.71 19.33 -10.86
N ALA A 65 0.19 18.41 -10.53
CA ALA A 65 0.95 18.50 -9.31
C ALA A 65 1.94 19.68 -9.36
N PRO A 66 2.18 20.38 -8.24
CA PRO A 66 3.22 21.39 -8.18
C PRO A 66 4.59 20.85 -8.59
N PRO A 67 5.52 21.71 -9.05
CA PRO A 67 6.88 21.27 -9.38
C PRO A 67 7.52 20.48 -8.23
N ARG A 68 8.13 19.34 -8.56
CA ARG A 68 8.83 18.44 -7.62
C ARG A 68 7.96 17.80 -6.55
N TYR A 69 6.63 17.92 -6.64
CA TYR A 69 5.71 17.37 -5.65
C TYR A 69 5.91 15.85 -5.48
N TRP A 70 5.98 15.09 -6.58
CA TRP A 70 6.13 13.64 -6.53
C TRP A 70 7.48 13.18 -5.99
N GLU A 71 8.55 13.90 -6.30
CA GLU A 71 9.89 13.64 -5.74
C GLU A 71 9.91 13.84 -4.22
N ASN A 72 9.29 14.93 -3.75
CA ASN A 72 9.18 15.23 -2.33
C ASN A 72 8.28 14.22 -1.61
N SER A 73 7.15 13.85 -2.23
CA SER A 73 6.24 12.82 -1.72
C SER A 73 6.92 11.45 -1.63
N ALA A 74 7.70 11.05 -2.64
CA ALA A 74 8.50 9.83 -2.60
C ALA A 74 9.48 9.86 -1.42
N LYS A 75 10.21 10.98 -1.28
CA LYS A 75 11.14 11.16 -0.18
C LYS A 75 10.46 10.98 1.17
N GLU A 76 9.35 11.68 1.41
CA GLU A 76 8.60 11.58 2.66
C GLU A 76 8.10 10.15 2.94
N LEU A 77 7.57 9.48 1.91
CA LEU A 77 7.07 8.10 2.00
C LEU A 77 8.16 7.12 2.42
N PHE A 78 9.29 7.13 1.72
CA PHE A 78 10.34 6.13 1.97
C PHE A 78 11.22 6.48 3.18
N GLU A 79 11.40 7.76 3.52
CA GLU A 79 12.03 8.17 4.78
C GLU A 79 11.17 7.72 5.97
N ALA A 80 9.85 7.91 5.91
CA ALA A 80 8.93 7.42 6.93
C ALA A 80 8.99 5.89 7.09
N ALA A 81 9.06 5.15 5.97
CA ALA A 81 9.18 3.68 6.01
C ALA A 81 10.50 3.24 6.68
N ALA A 82 11.62 3.90 6.36
CA ALA A 82 12.91 3.66 7.00
C ALA A 82 12.89 3.98 8.51
N HIS A 83 12.23 5.07 8.90
CA HIS A 83 12.08 5.47 10.29
C HIS A 83 11.25 4.48 11.11
N VAL A 84 10.13 3.99 10.57
CA VAL A 84 9.32 2.95 11.26
C VAL A 84 10.14 1.67 11.49
N ALA A 85 10.83 1.16 10.47
CA ALA A 85 11.66 -0.03 10.60
C ALA A 85 12.77 0.15 11.66
N THR A 86 13.41 1.32 11.66
CA THR A 86 14.44 1.68 12.63
C THR A 86 13.89 1.79 14.05
N ILE A 87 12.79 2.52 14.26
CA ILE A 87 12.17 2.71 15.58
C ILE A 87 11.80 1.35 16.19
N LEU A 88 11.23 0.44 15.40
CA LEU A 88 10.83 -0.89 15.88
C LEU A 88 12.02 -1.77 16.23
N ARG A 89 13.09 -1.77 15.41
CA ARG A 89 14.33 -2.46 15.75
C ARG A 89 14.94 -1.89 17.02
N ASP A 90 15.13 -0.57 17.10
CA ASP A 90 15.72 0.07 18.26
C ASP A 90 14.88 -0.23 19.51
N ALA A 91 13.55 -0.20 19.40
CA ALA A 91 12.68 -0.54 20.52
C ALA A 91 12.89 -2.00 21.00
N LEU A 92 13.06 -2.94 20.08
CA LEU A 92 13.34 -4.35 20.40
C LEU A 92 14.72 -4.51 21.07
N GLU A 93 15.75 -3.81 20.59
CA GLU A 93 17.11 -3.83 21.17
C GLU A 93 17.13 -3.30 22.61
N TRP A 94 16.30 -2.30 22.91
CA TRP A 94 16.11 -1.77 24.26
C TRP A 94 15.16 -2.60 25.13
N GLY A 95 14.78 -3.80 24.68
CA GLY A 95 13.95 -4.73 25.44
C GLY A 95 12.48 -4.34 25.55
N MET A 96 11.98 -3.45 24.69
CA MET A 96 10.56 -3.08 24.67
C MET A 96 9.76 -4.04 23.79
N THR A 97 8.85 -4.77 24.40
CA THR A 97 7.87 -5.60 23.72
C THR A 97 6.75 -4.75 23.13
N MET A 98 6.99 -4.17 21.96
CA MET A 98 5.98 -3.50 21.12
C MET A 98 5.22 -4.51 20.26
N MET A 99 4.78 -5.61 20.86
CA MET A 99 4.12 -6.72 20.16
C MET A 99 2.60 -6.58 20.25
N THR A 100 2.07 -5.40 19.93
CA THR A 100 0.62 -5.18 19.81
C THR A 100 0.27 -4.99 18.33
N PRO A 101 -0.98 -5.24 17.91
CA PRO A 101 -1.36 -5.21 16.51
C PRO A 101 -1.03 -3.90 15.76
N VAL A 102 -1.10 -2.74 16.43
CA VAL A 102 -0.83 -1.43 15.80
C VAL A 102 0.65 -1.25 15.38
N PRO A 103 1.65 -1.39 16.27
CA PRO A 103 3.07 -1.47 15.89
C PRO A 103 3.37 -2.59 14.90
N GLY A 104 2.69 -3.74 15.04
CA GLY A 104 2.75 -4.85 14.08
C GLY A 104 2.44 -4.40 12.66
N PHE A 105 1.29 -3.74 12.49
CA PHE A 105 0.83 -3.25 11.20
C PHE A 105 1.68 -2.09 10.67
N CYS A 106 2.19 -1.21 11.54
CA CYS A 106 3.18 -0.20 11.16
C CYS A 106 4.43 -0.87 10.56
N GLY A 107 4.94 -1.90 11.24
CA GLY A 107 6.08 -2.70 10.79
C GLY A 107 5.82 -3.38 9.45
N PHE A 108 4.66 -4.00 9.27
CA PHE A 108 4.23 -4.59 8.00
C PHE A 108 4.19 -3.56 6.86
N SER A 109 3.52 -2.43 7.07
CA SER A 109 3.37 -1.37 6.06
C SER A 109 4.73 -0.80 5.63
N ALA A 110 5.61 -0.54 6.60
CA ALA A 110 6.96 -0.07 6.33
C ALA A 110 7.82 -1.14 5.63
N CYS A 111 7.68 -2.40 6.02
CA CYS A 111 8.39 -3.52 5.40
C CYS A 111 7.99 -3.66 3.92
N TYR A 112 6.69 -3.60 3.62
CA TYR A 112 6.17 -3.63 2.25
C TYR A 112 6.71 -2.48 1.38
N LEU A 113 6.75 -1.25 1.92
CA LEU A 113 7.28 -0.10 1.18
C LEU A 113 8.80 -0.18 0.97
N ASN A 114 9.54 -0.71 1.93
CA ASN A 114 10.97 -0.97 1.74
C ASN A 114 11.21 -2.09 0.71
N LEU A 115 10.35 -3.11 0.64
CA LEU A 115 10.36 -4.08 -0.46
C LEU A 115 10.15 -3.38 -1.81
N TYR A 116 9.12 -2.54 -1.92
CA TYR A 116 8.85 -1.77 -3.13
C TYR A 116 10.08 -0.93 -3.55
N ALA A 117 10.74 -0.25 -2.61
CA ALA A 117 11.95 0.53 -2.87
C ALA A 117 13.15 -0.32 -3.34
N VAL A 118 13.27 -1.57 -2.90
CA VAL A 118 14.30 -2.50 -3.37
C VAL A 118 14.08 -2.86 -4.84
N HIS A 119 12.84 -3.13 -5.23
CA HIS A 119 12.53 -3.55 -6.60
C HIS A 119 12.41 -2.39 -7.59
N PHE A 120 12.00 -1.20 -7.13
CA PHE A 120 11.75 -0.04 -7.98
C PHE A 120 12.54 1.20 -7.50
N PRO A 121 13.88 1.16 -7.52
CA PRO A 121 14.71 2.22 -6.92
C PRO A 121 14.50 3.60 -7.55
N ASN A 122 14.15 3.68 -8.84
CA ASN A 122 13.87 4.96 -9.53
C ASN A 122 12.66 5.68 -8.92
N MET A 123 11.68 4.93 -8.39
CA MET A 123 10.50 5.48 -7.73
C MET A 123 10.79 6.09 -6.35
N THR A 124 12.02 5.98 -5.86
CA THR A 124 12.42 6.50 -4.53
C THR A 124 13.06 7.88 -4.60
N ALA A 125 13.24 8.46 -5.79
CA ALA A 125 14.03 9.67 -6.01
C ALA A 125 15.44 9.60 -5.36
N GLY A 126 16.03 8.40 -5.26
CA GLY A 126 17.33 8.18 -4.62
C GLY A 126 17.35 8.31 -3.10
N CYS A 127 16.19 8.43 -2.45
CA CYS A 127 16.08 8.66 -1.00
C CYS A 127 16.15 7.36 -0.16
N SER A 128 16.28 6.19 -0.81
CA SER A 128 16.24 4.89 -0.12
C SER A 128 17.47 3.99 -0.37
N PRO A 129 18.71 4.50 -0.20
CA PRO A 129 19.91 3.69 -0.48
C PRO A 129 20.06 2.47 0.44
N LYS A 130 19.34 2.46 1.57
CA LYS A 130 19.33 1.39 2.57
C LYS A 130 18.02 0.61 2.61
N ALA A 131 17.20 0.68 1.55
CA ALA A 131 15.91 0.01 1.50
C ALA A 131 15.98 -1.47 1.89
N LYS A 132 17.02 -2.20 1.41
CA LYS A 132 17.22 -3.61 1.76
C LYS A 132 17.49 -3.83 3.25
N GLU A 133 18.29 -2.97 3.86
CA GLU A 133 18.60 -3.01 5.31
C GLU A 133 17.31 -2.82 6.11
N HIS A 134 16.48 -1.85 5.74
CA HIS A 134 15.20 -1.56 6.41
C HIS A 134 14.15 -2.64 6.16
N LEU A 135 14.11 -3.25 4.97
CA LEU A 135 13.31 -4.44 4.69
C LEU A 135 13.68 -5.59 5.64
N ASP A 136 14.98 -5.84 5.82
CA ASP A 136 15.47 -6.92 6.68
C ASP A 136 15.15 -6.67 8.17
N MET A 137 15.23 -5.41 8.63
CA MET A 137 14.77 -5.03 9.97
C MET A 137 13.27 -5.30 10.16
N GLY A 138 12.45 -4.90 9.18
CA GLY A 138 11.01 -5.12 9.20
C GLY A 138 10.65 -6.61 9.24
N LEU A 139 11.29 -7.42 8.39
CA LEU A 139 11.10 -8.87 8.37
C LEU A 139 11.54 -9.54 9.67
N ALA A 140 12.67 -9.10 10.26
CA ALA A 140 13.12 -9.60 11.55
C ALA A 140 12.10 -9.29 12.66
N TYR A 141 11.58 -8.07 12.69
CA TYR A 141 10.53 -7.67 13.62
C TYR A 141 9.24 -8.51 13.43
N LEU A 142 8.77 -8.69 12.19
CA LEU A 142 7.57 -9.49 11.90
C LEU A 142 7.74 -10.97 12.29
N LYS A 143 8.94 -11.54 12.13
CA LYS A 143 9.27 -12.91 12.58
C LYS A 143 9.21 -13.08 14.09
N GLU A 144 9.53 -12.03 14.85
CA GLU A 144 9.32 -12.03 16.30
C GLU A 144 7.85 -11.79 16.64
N PHE A 145 7.19 -10.87 15.95
CA PHE A 145 5.77 -10.54 16.13
C PHE A 145 4.85 -11.75 15.94
N ARG A 146 5.11 -12.60 14.92
CA ARG A 146 4.30 -13.80 14.65
C ARG A 146 4.32 -14.83 15.78
N LYS A 147 5.28 -14.76 16.72
CA LYS A 147 5.30 -15.62 17.91
C LYS A 147 4.21 -15.24 18.92
N ALA A 148 3.70 -14.01 18.84
CA ALA A 148 2.66 -13.49 19.71
C ALA A 148 1.29 -13.38 19.01
N TRP A 149 1.28 -13.18 17.68
CA TRP A 149 0.05 -12.99 16.91
C TRP A 149 0.12 -13.70 15.56
N ASP A 150 -0.90 -14.51 15.25
CA ASP A 150 -1.02 -15.20 13.96
C ASP A 150 -1.07 -14.23 12.76
N LEU A 151 -1.44 -12.96 13.01
CA LEU A 151 -1.35 -11.84 12.06
C LEU A 151 0.00 -11.76 11.34
N GLY A 152 1.09 -12.02 12.06
CA GLY A 152 2.43 -11.92 11.50
C GLY A 152 2.69 -12.87 10.34
N GLU A 153 2.09 -14.06 10.34
CA GLU A 153 2.32 -15.05 9.28
C GLU A 153 1.69 -14.59 7.95
N GLY A 154 0.42 -14.16 8.00
CA GLY A 154 -0.27 -13.64 6.81
C GLY A 154 0.44 -12.41 6.21
N TRP A 155 0.92 -11.50 7.06
CA TRP A 155 1.68 -10.33 6.62
C TRP A 155 3.02 -10.70 5.96
N ILE A 156 3.77 -11.65 6.52
CA ILE A 156 5.01 -12.16 5.92
C ILE A 156 4.72 -12.80 4.56
N GLN A 157 3.67 -13.59 4.46
CA GLN A 157 3.29 -14.26 3.21
C GLN A 157 2.89 -13.26 2.12
N THR A 158 2.16 -12.20 2.47
CA THR A 158 1.88 -11.08 1.54
C THR A 158 3.16 -10.42 1.03
N ILE A 159 4.14 -10.16 1.90
CA ILE A 159 5.45 -9.60 1.50
C ILE A 159 6.17 -10.55 0.55
N GLN A 160 6.15 -11.86 0.82
CA GLN A 160 6.78 -12.87 -0.06
C GLN A 160 6.13 -12.90 -1.44
N ASN A 161 4.79 -12.94 -1.49
CA ASN A 161 4.05 -12.94 -2.76
C ASN A 161 4.31 -11.67 -3.57
N ALA A 162 4.38 -10.51 -2.92
CA ALA A 162 4.75 -9.25 -3.56
C ALA A 162 6.21 -9.26 -4.06
N SER A 163 7.14 -9.83 -3.30
CA SER A 163 8.53 -10.00 -3.73
C SER A 163 8.60 -10.82 -5.01
N THR A 164 7.90 -11.95 -5.07
CA THR A 164 7.82 -12.79 -6.28
C THR A 164 7.26 -12.01 -7.46
N LEU A 165 6.15 -11.30 -7.30
CA LEU A 165 5.58 -10.47 -8.38
C LEU A 165 6.59 -9.42 -8.86
N PHE A 166 7.22 -8.67 -7.95
CA PHE A 166 8.14 -7.60 -8.31
C PHE A 166 9.43 -8.12 -8.98
N GLU A 167 9.93 -9.29 -8.57
CA GLU A 167 11.02 -9.98 -9.25
C GLU A 167 10.64 -10.34 -10.70
N GLN A 168 9.41 -10.83 -10.91
CA GLN A 168 8.93 -11.18 -12.24
C GLN A 168 8.72 -9.95 -13.12
N VAL A 169 8.16 -8.88 -12.58
CA VAL A 169 7.98 -7.60 -13.29
C VAL A 169 9.33 -7.07 -13.78
N ASN A 170 10.35 -7.12 -12.92
CA ASN A 170 11.70 -6.68 -13.27
C ASN A 170 12.41 -7.63 -14.26
N SER A 171 12.08 -8.92 -14.23
CA SER A 171 12.70 -9.93 -15.12
C SER A 171 12.05 -9.99 -16.50
N ASN A 172 10.75 -9.69 -16.59
CA ASN A 172 9.92 -9.86 -17.80
C ASN A 172 9.16 -8.58 -18.15
N VAL A 173 9.89 -7.47 -18.28
CA VAL A 173 9.35 -6.11 -18.44
C VAL A 173 8.25 -6.01 -19.52
N ASP A 174 8.44 -6.62 -20.68
CA ASP A 174 7.47 -6.53 -21.79
C ASP A 174 6.13 -7.19 -21.45
N ARG A 175 6.14 -8.30 -20.71
CA ARG A 175 4.93 -9.02 -20.31
C ARG A 175 4.09 -8.25 -19.29
N TYR A 176 4.74 -7.54 -18.37
CA TYR A 176 4.06 -6.79 -17.31
C TYR A 176 3.80 -5.32 -17.68
N ARG A 177 4.25 -4.85 -18.86
CA ARG A 177 4.15 -3.44 -19.29
C ARG A 177 2.73 -2.87 -19.28
N HIS A 178 1.74 -3.71 -19.55
CA HIS A 178 0.33 -3.33 -19.64
C HIS A 178 -0.49 -3.76 -18.41
N ARG A 179 0.16 -4.37 -17.42
CA ARG A 179 -0.49 -4.80 -16.19
C ARG A 179 -0.55 -3.65 -15.19
N SER A 180 -1.60 -3.64 -14.39
CA SER A 180 -1.90 -2.60 -13.40
C SER A 180 -2.26 -3.23 -12.06
N ARG A 181 -2.62 -2.41 -11.07
CA ARG A 181 -3.19 -2.91 -9.80
C ARG A 181 -4.44 -3.77 -9.99
N LEU A 182 -5.21 -3.56 -11.07
CA LEU A 182 -6.44 -4.30 -11.34
C LEU A 182 -6.18 -5.77 -11.68
N ASP A 183 -5.04 -6.07 -12.31
CA ASP A 183 -4.63 -7.45 -12.61
C ASP A 183 -4.20 -8.23 -11.36
N PHE A 184 -3.95 -7.52 -10.25
CA PHE A 184 -3.43 -8.07 -9.00
C PHE A 184 -4.22 -7.56 -7.78
N GLU A 185 -5.52 -7.32 -7.94
CA GLU A 185 -6.35 -6.62 -6.96
C GLU A 185 -6.27 -7.23 -5.56
N VAL A 186 -6.31 -8.56 -5.46
CA VAL A 186 -6.26 -9.25 -4.16
C VAL A 186 -4.94 -8.99 -3.44
N LEU A 187 -3.81 -9.04 -4.16
CA LEU A 187 -2.48 -8.79 -3.60
C LEU A 187 -2.30 -7.31 -3.25
N HIS A 188 -2.80 -6.42 -4.11
CA HIS A 188 -2.85 -4.99 -3.84
C HIS A 188 -3.65 -4.67 -2.57
N GLN A 189 -4.81 -5.31 -2.38
CA GLN A 189 -5.65 -5.12 -1.20
C GLN A 189 -5.00 -5.69 0.06
N SER A 190 -4.42 -6.89 -0.03
CA SER A 190 -3.69 -7.52 1.09
C SER A 190 -2.48 -6.70 1.54
N ALA A 191 -1.87 -5.88 0.67
CA ALA A 191 -0.82 -4.94 1.06
C ALA A 191 -1.29 -3.82 2.01
N HIS A 192 -2.61 -3.61 2.12
CA HIS A 192 -3.23 -2.58 2.96
C HIS A 192 -4.05 -3.14 4.12
N GLU A 193 -4.24 -4.45 4.17
CA GLU A 193 -5.23 -5.03 5.07
C GLU A 193 -4.64 -5.31 6.46
N PHE A 194 -5.34 -4.84 7.49
CA PHE A 194 -4.96 -5.08 8.88
C PHE A 194 -5.27 -6.52 9.34
N ARG A 195 -6.18 -7.22 8.66
CA ARG A 195 -6.73 -8.52 9.08
C ARG A 195 -5.96 -9.69 8.46
N THR A 196 -6.03 -10.83 9.13
CA THR A 196 -5.61 -12.13 8.59
C THR A 196 -6.66 -12.69 7.64
N VAL A 197 -6.36 -12.65 6.35
CA VAL A 197 -6.95 -13.56 5.38
C VAL A 197 -5.80 -14.16 4.58
N ASP A 198 -5.56 -15.47 4.74
CA ASP A 198 -4.61 -16.15 3.87
C ASP A 198 -5.22 -16.21 2.47
N ARG A 199 -4.64 -15.43 1.56
CA ARG A 199 -5.02 -15.37 0.14
C ARG A 199 -3.87 -15.80 -0.75
N SER A 200 -2.92 -16.58 -0.24
CA SER A 200 -1.70 -16.96 -0.96
C SER A 200 -2.00 -17.72 -2.25
N GLU A 201 -2.96 -18.64 -2.23
CA GLU A 201 -3.41 -19.35 -3.43
C GLU A 201 -3.94 -18.38 -4.49
N GLN A 202 -4.70 -17.36 -4.08
CA GLN A 202 -5.24 -16.34 -4.99
C GLN A 202 -4.13 -15.43 -5.53
N HIS A 203 -3.18 -15.02 -4.68
CA HIS A 203 -2.00 -14.26 -5.10
C HIS A 203 -1.20 -15.01 -6.16
N MET A 204 -0.87 -16.28 -5.89
CA MET A 204 -0.10 -17.12 -6.81
C MET A 204 -0.89 -17.43 -8.09
N ALA A 205 -2.21 -17.62 -8.01
CA ALA A 205 -3.06 -17.81 -9.18
C ALA A 205 -3.06 -16.58 -10.11
N MET A 206 -3.14 -15.36 -9.56
CA MET A 206 -3.02 -14.13 -10.36
C MET A 206 -1.63 -14.02 -11.00
N ILE A 207 -0.58 -14.31 -10.23
CA ILE A 207 0.81 -14.30 -10.71
C ILE A 207 0.99 -15.29 -11.88
N HIS A 208 0.58 -16.55 -11.71
CA HIS A 208 0.67 -17.58 -12.76
C HIS A 208 -0.25 -17.30 -13.95
N GLY A 209 -1.44 -16.75 -13.72
CA GLY A 209 -2.34 -16.33 -14.79
C GLY A 209 -1.71 -15.26 -15.69
N ALA A 210 -0.99 -14.31 -15.08
CA ALA A 210 -0.22 -13.31 -15.82
C ALA A 210 0.93 -13.94 -16.64
N GLU A 211 1.49 -15.07 -16.20
CA GLU A 211 2.53 -15.81 -16.94
C GLU A 211 1.99 -16.59 -18.15
N GLN A 212 0.75 -17.10 -18.07
CA GLN A 212 0.17 -18.00 -19.07
C GLN A 212 -0.57 -17.27 -20.23
N GLY A 213 -0.99 -16.02 -20.00
CA GLY A 213 -1.86 -15.25 -20.90
C GLY A 213 -1.37 -14.97 -22.34
N ASP A 214 -0.14 -15.32 -22.70
CA ASP A 214 0.39 -15.15 -24.07
C ASP A 214 0.38 -16.44 -24.93
N THR A 215 -0.05 -17.59 -24.39
CA THR A 215 0.05 -18.90 -25.11
C THR A 215 -1.23 -19.33 -25.83
N GLN A 216 -2.25 -18.47 -25.92
CA GLN A 216 -3.38 -18.68 -26.82
C GLN A 216 -3.36 -17.62 -27.93
N SER A 217 -2.57 -17.92 -28.97
CA SER A 217 -2.87 -17.38 -30.28
C SER A 217 -4.26 -17.88 -30.66
N ILE A 218 -5.21 -16.94 -30.73
CA ILE A 218 -6.56 -17.19 -31.20
C ILE A 218 -6.43 -17.68 -32.66
N ASN A 219 -6.55 -19.00 -32.85
CA ASN A 219 -6.97 -19.53 -34.13
C ASN A 219 -8.40 -19.03 -34.33
N VAL A 220 -8.57 -18.02 -35.18
CA VAL A 220 -9.87 -17.62 -35.70
C VAL A 220 -10.33 -18.74 -36.63
N GLY A 221 -10.92 -19.77 -36.02
CA GLY A 221 -11.82 -20.70 -36.70
C GLY A 221 -13.19 -20.05 -36.71
N GLU A 222 -13.60 -19.60 -37.88
CA GLU A 222 -15.00 -19.32 -38.20
C GLU A 222 -15.85 -20.54 -37.83
N ASP A 223 -16.83 -20.38 -36.94
CA ASP A 223 -18.17 -20.93 -37.18
C ASP A 223 -19.21 -20.48 -36.14
N ASN A 224 -20.20 -19.76 -36.67
CA ASN A 224 -21.64 -19.81 -36.40
C ASN A 224 -22.20 -19.50 -35.00
N ASN A 225 -22.79 -18.31 -34.93
CA ASN A 225 -24.21 -18.06 -34.65
C ASN A 225 -24.96 -19.18 -33.91
N ASP A 226 -25.22 -18.97 -32.61
CA ASP A 226 -26.57 -19.08 -32.07
C ASP A 226 -26.69 -18.43 -30.68
N ALA A 227 -27.88 -17.87 -30.42
CA ALA A 227 -28.42 -17.39 -29.14
C ALA A 227 -28.38 -15.87 -28.85
N LEU A 228 -29.28 -15.17 -29.54
CA LEU A 228 -30.04 -14.04 -28.98
C LEU A 228 -31.15 -14.60 -28.06
N ARG A 229 -30.91 -14.58 -26.75
CA ARG A 229 -31.84 -14.74 -25.59
C ARG A 229 -30.93 -14.91 -24.38
N ASP A 230 -30.84 -14.00 -23.42
CA ASP A 230 -31.91 -13.43 -22.61
C ASP A 230 -31.59 -11.98 -22.21
N SER A 231 -32.57 -11.09 -22.36
CA SER A 231 -32.48 -9.67 -22.01
C SER A 231 -33.37 -9.31 -20.83
N GLU A 232 -33.46 -10.17 -19.81
CA GLU A 232 -34.36 -9.98 -18.65
C GLU A 232 -33.67 -10.03 -17.27
N ASP A 233 -32.33 -10.10 -17.18
CA ASP A 233 -31.63 -10.09 -15.88
C ASP A 233 -30.94 -8.75 -15.52
N LEU A 234 -31.28 -7.65 -16.21
CA LEU A 234 -30.70 -6.33 -15.92
C LEU A 234 -31.45 -5.50 -14.86
N GLU A 235 -32.60 -5.97 -14.36
CA GLU A 235 -33.38 -5.23 -13.36
C GLU A 235 -33.05 -5.60 -11.90
N ASN A 236 -32.17 -6.57 -11.67
CA ASN A 236 -31.75 -6.96 -10.32
C ASN A 236 -30.23 -6.87 -10.13
N PHE A 237 -29.61 -5.90 -10.81
CA PHE A 237 -28.21 -5.58 -10.63
C PHE A 237 -28.03 -4.82 -9.31
N ASP A 238 -27.58 -5.51 -8.26
CA ASP A 238 -27.15 -4.89 -7.01
C ASP A 238 -25.64 -4.58 -7.09
N PRO A 239 -25.25 -3.32 -7.41
CA PRO A 239 -23.86 -2.94 -7.50
C PRO A 239 -23.12 -3.03 -6.15
N VAL A 240 -23.84 -3.12 -5.03
CA VAL A 240 -23.27 -3.23 -3.68
C VAL A 240 -22.74 -4.64 -3.41
N ALA A 241 -23.30 -5.67 -4.05
CA ALA A 241 -22.84 -7.06 -3.89
C ALA A 241 -21.49 -7.33 -4.57
N LEU A 242 -21.11 -6.52 -5.57
CA LEU A 242 -19.81 -6.61 -6.25
C LEU A 242 -18.68 -5.90 -5.46
N LEU A 243 -19.04 -5.01 -4.54
CA LEU A 243 -18.12 -4.19 -3.71
C LEU A 243 -17.72 -4.92 -2.41
N GLY A 244 -17.35 -6.19 -2.52
CA GLY A 244 -16.79 -6.95 -1.40
C GLY A 244 -15.64 -6.18 -0.73
N ASP A 245 -15.72 -6.01 0.60
CA ASP A 245 -14.76 -5.36 1.53
C ASP A 245 -14.17 -3.97 1.15
N GLN A 246 -14.39 -3.43 -0.05
CA GLN A 246 -14.12 -2.04 -0.41
C GLN A 246 -15.04 -1.06 0.35
N ALA A 247 -16.18 -1.55 0.86
CA ALA A 247 -17.07 -0.80 1.76
C ALA A 247 -16.47 -0.49 3.15
N LEU A 248 -15.29 -1.03 3.49
CA LEU A 248 -14.64 -0.79 4.79
C LEU A 248 -13.64 0.39 4.77
N TRP A 249 -13.39 1.00 3.60
CA TRP A 249 -12.61 2.23 3.47
C TRP A 249 -13.56 3.42 3.27
N PRO A 250 -13.37 4.57 3.95
CA PRO A 250 -14.20 5.75 3.69
C PRO A 250 -13.96 6.24 2.26
N THR A 251 -14.98 6.19 1.40
CA THR A 251 -14.98 6.75 0.04
C THR A 251 -15.07 8.27 0.09
N TRP A 252 -14.02 8.94 0.57
CA TRP A 252 -13.97 10.40 0.72
C TRP A 252 -14.04 11.16 -0.62
N TYR A 253 -13.88 10.46 -1.75
CA TYR A 253 -13.95 11.01 -3.11
C TYR A 253 -15.26 10.68 -3.85
N SER A 254 -16.19 9.94 -3.25
CA SER A 254 -17.47 9.58 -3.87
C SER A 254 -18.63 10.19 -3.11
N THR A 255 -18.81 11.50 -3.24
CA THR A 255 -20.09 12.16 -3.01
C THR A 255 -20.50 12.88 -4.29
N PRO A 256 -21.59 12.50 -4.95
CA PRO A 256 -22.27 13.41 -5.86
C PRO A 256 -22.74 14.61 -5.04
N LEU A 257 -22.34 15.81 -5.42
CA LEU A 257 -22.96 17.05 -4.94
C LEU A 257 -24.41 17.08 -5.45
N GLU A 258 -25.32 16.46 -4.72
CA GLU A 258 -26.74 16.75 -4.85
C GLU A 258 -26.99 18.11 -4.20
N ASN A 259 -27.33 19.08 -5.04
CA ASN A 259 -28.02 20.29 -4.64
C ASN A 259 -29.26 19.91 -3.83
N GLU A 260 -29.32 20.31 -2.56
CA GLU A 260 -30.45 21.05 -1.97
C GLU A 260 -30.24 21.36 -0.48
N LEU A 261 -30.74 22.53 -0.06
CA LEU A 261 -30.94 23.02 1.32
C LEU A 261 -29.77 23.75 2.00
N PHE A 262 -29.38 24.91 1.47
CA PHE A 262 -29.00 26.04 2.33
C PHE A 262 -30.05 27.15 2.22
N GLY A 263 -30.91 27.19 3.23
CA GLY A 263 -31.72 28.37 3.53
C GLY A 263 -30.82 29.57 3.80
N SER A 264 -31.18 30.70 3.19
CA SER A 264 -30.56 32.00 3.40
C SER A 264 -30.47 32.34 4.89
N VAL A 265 -29.25 32.55 5.40
CA VAL A 265 -29.02 33.33 6.61
C VAL A 265 -27.92 34.35 6.30
N THR A 266 -28.35 35.59 6.09
CA THR A 266 -27.49 36.77 5.99
C THR A 266 -27.00 37.14 7.39
N VAL A 267 -25.69 37.11 7.63
CA VAL A 267 -25.10 37.63 8.87
C VAL A 267 -24.55 39.04 8.60
N GLN A 268 -25.19 40.05 9.19
CA GLN A 268 -24.64 41.41 9.31
C GLN A 268 -23.54 41.42 10.37
N ILE A 269 -22.41 42.03 10.05
CA ILE A 269 -21.27 42.24 10.95
C ILE A 269 -21.39 43.67 11.53
N PRO A 270 -21.17 43.88 12.84
CA PRO A 270 -21.07 45.21 13.44
C PRO A 270 -19.79 45.96 13.04
#